data_AF-A0A522UWC1-F1
#
_entry.id   AF-A0A522UWC1-F1
#
_cell.length_a   1.000
_cell.length_b   1.000
_cell.length_c   1.000
_cell.angle_alpha   90.00
_cell.angle_beta   90.00
_cell.angle_gamma   90.00
#
_symmetry.space_group_name_H-M   'P 1'
#
loop_
_entity.id
_entity.type
_entity.pdbx_description
1 polymer ?
#
loop_
_entity_poly.entity_id
_entity_poly.type
_entity_poly.pdbx_seq_one_letter_code
_entity_poly.pdbx_strand_id
1 'polypeptide(L)' 'MVRVVTQVLAGLMLIFGAATLLPKSYFEFKAQRTGQGIKYLVLGLLAAFFSLMAFGLAYHEALR' A
#
# COMPACT_ATOMS: atom_id res chain seq x y z
N MET A 1 21.73 0.25 -8.66
CA MET A 1 21.11 1.61 -8.63
C MET A 1 19.70 1.66 -9.21
N VAL A 2 19.47 1.34 -10.49
CA VAL A 2 18.10 1.44 -11.10
C VAL A 2 17.05 0.61 -10.35
N ARG A 3 17.36 -0.64 -9.96
CA ARG A 3 16.43 -1.50 -9.20
C ARG A 3 15.97 -0.90 -7.87
N VAL A 4 16.91 -0.36 -7.08
CA VAL A 4 16.62 0.28 -5.79
C VAL A 4 15.68 1.47 -5.99
N VAL A 5 15.95 2.31 -7.00
CA VAL A 5 15.07 3.46 -7.32
C VAL A 5 13.67 2.99 -7.72
N THR A 6 13.55 1.94 -8.55
CA THR A 6 12.24 1.38 -8.93
C THR A 6 11.47 0.83 -7.74
N GLN A 7 12.14 0.14 -6.80
CA GLN A 7 11.50 -0.41 -5.60
C GLN A 7 11.05 0.69 -4.64
N VAL A 8 11.83 1.76 -4.46
CA VAL A 8 11.44 2.93 -3.67
C VAL A 8 10.20 3.61 -4.29
N LEU A 9 10.20 3.82 -5.61
CA LEU A 9 9.06 4.41 -6.30
C LEU A 9 7.81 3.52 -6.21
N ALA A 10 7.96 2.21 -6.35
CA ALA A 10 6.86 1.25 -6.17
C ALA A 10 6.32 1.28 -4.73
N GLY A 11 7.21 1.32 -3.73
CA GLY A 11 6.84 1.45 -2.32
C GLY A 11 6.04 2.73 -2.06
N LEU A 12 6.49 3.86 -2.60
CA LEU A 12 5.77 5.14 -2.49
C LEU A 12 4.38 5.08 -3.15
N MET A 13 4.29 4.57 -4.38
CA MET A 13 2.99 4.42 -5.07
C MET A 13 2.00 3.56 -4.26
N LEU A 14 2.49 2.48 -3.65
CA LEU A 14 1.66 1.60 -2.83
C LEU A 14 1.24 2.25 -1.50
N ILE A 15 2.09 3.06 -0.87
CA ILE A 15 1.70 3.88 0.30
C ILE A 15 0.58 4.85 -0.07
N PHE A 16 0.70 5.55 -1.20
CA PHE A 16 -0.35 6.46 -1.67
C PHE A 16 -1.66 5.71 -1.95
N GLY A 17 -1.58 4.51 -2.53
CA GLY A 17 -2.73 3.61 -2.68
C GLY A 17 -3.37 3.23 -1.35
N ALA A 18 -2.57 2.81 -0.36
CA ALA A 18 -3.09 2.47 0.97
C ALA A 18 -3.72 3.69 1.67
N ALA A 19 -3.06 4.86 1.61
CA ALA A 19 -3.52 6.11 2.21
C ALA A 19 -4.83 6.63 1.62
N THR A 20 -5.15 6.27 0.37
CA THR A 20 -6.42 6.62 -0.28
C THR A 20 -7.50 5.56 -0.06
N LEU A 21 -7.14 4.28 -0.04
CA LEU A 21 -8.07 3.17 0.13
C LEU A 21 -8.58 3.00 1.57
N LEU A 22 -7.72 3.24 2.57
CA LEU A 22 -8.10 3.07 3.99
C LEU A 22 -9.20 4.06 4.43
N PRO A 23 -9.11 5.38 4.17
CA PRO A 23 -10.20 6.32 4.47
C PRO A 23 -11.47 5.97 3.69
N LYS A 24 -11.32 5.55 2.44
CA LYS A 24 -12.47 5.16 1.60
C LYS A 24 -13.21 3.95 2.18
N SER A 25 -12.47 2.97 2.70
CA SER A 25 -13.07 1.83 3.40
C SER A 25 -13.93 2.28 4.59
N TYR A 26 -13.44 3.22 5.40
CA TYR A 26 -14.17 3.78 6.53
C TYR A 26 -15.47 4.48 6.11
N PHE A 27 -15.44 5.28 5.04
CA PHE A 27 -16.65 5.92 4.51
C PHE A 27 -17.67 4.90 3.99
N GLU A 28 -17.24 3.83 3.32
CA GLU A 28 -18.14 2.78 2.82
C GLU A 28 -18.76 1.96 3.97
N PHE A 29 -18.01 1.70 5.05
CA PHE A 29 -18.58 1.11 6.27
C PHE A 29 -19.63 2.02 6.90
N LYS A 30 -19.35 3.33 6.96
CA LYS A 30 -20.32 4.32 7.44
C LYS A 30 -21.58 4.37 6.57
N ALA A 31 -21.45 4.14 5.26
CA ALA A 31 -22.56 4.10 4.30
C ALA A 31 -23.33 2.76 4.28
N GLN A 32 -23.09 1.86 5.25
CA GLN A 32 -23.65 0.50 5.31
C GLN A 32 -23.35 -0.37 4.07
N ARG A 33 -22.34 -0.01 3.27
CA ARG A 33 -21.86 -0.77 2.11
C ARG A 33 -20.73 -1.70 2.52
N THR A 34 -21.02 -2.59 3.47
CA THR A 34 -20.03 -3.44 4.15
C THR A 34 -19.17 -4.25 3.17
N GLY A 35 -19.74 -4.76 2.06
CA GLY A 35 -18.97 -5.48 1.04
C GLY A 35 -17.91 -4.63 0.34
N GLN A 36 -18.24 -3.38 -0.02
CA GLN A 36 -17.25 -2.46 -0.60
C GLN A 36 -16.24 -2.00 0.43
N GLY A 37 -16.67 -1.74 1.67
CA GLY A 37 -15.79 -1.41 2.79
C GLY A 37 -14.72 -2.47 3.01
N ILE A 38 -15.11 -3.75 3.11
CA ILE A 38 -14.17 -4.87 3.27
C ILE A 38 -13.20 -4.94 2.09
N LYS A 39 -13.68 -4.81 0.85
CA LYS A 39 -12.82 -4.82 -0.34
C LYS A 39 -11.74 -3.73 -0.28
N TYR A 40 -12.12 -2.49 0.02
CA TYR A 40 -11.15 -1.40 0.11
C TYR A 40 -10.20 -1.55 1.30
N LEU A 41 -10.67 -2.12 2.41
CA LEU A 41 -9.84 -2.40 3.58
C LEU A 41 -8.78 -3.47 3.27
N VAL A 42 -9.17 -4.58 2.64
CA VAL A 42 -8.24 -5.65 2.22
C VAL A 42 -7.23 -5.12 1.20
N LEU A 43 -7.68 -4.36 0.20
CA LEU A 43 -6.77 -3.75 -0.79
C LEU A 43 -5.81 -2.74 -0.14
N GLY A 44 -6.28 -1.93 0.81
CA GLY A 44 -5.45 -0.99 1.55
C GLY A 44 -4.38 -1.68 2.39
N LEU A 45 -4.75 -2.76 3.09
CA LEU A 45 -3.82 -3.58 3.88
C LEU A 45 -2.78 -4.28 3.01
N LEU A 46 -3.20 -4.86 1.87
CA LEU A 46 -2.28 -5.46 0.90
C LEU A 46 -1.32 -4.43 0.33
N ALA A 47 -1.80 -3.24 -0.04
CA ALA A 47 -0.95 -2.16 -0.53
C ALA A 47 0.09 -1.73 0.52
N ALA A 48 -0.32 -1.60 1.79
CA ALA A 48 0.61 -1.29 2.88
C ALA A 48 1.65 -2.40 3.09
N PHE A 49 1.23 -3.67 3.05
CA PHE A 49 2.14 -4.82 3.18
C PHE A 49 3.17 -4.86 2.05
N PHE A 50 2.73 -4.73 0.79
CA PHE A 50 3.64 -4.72 -0.35
C PHE A 50 4.56 -3.51 -0.36
N SER A 51 4.09 -2.36 0.13
CA SER A 51 4.94 -1.19 0.29
C SER A 51 6.07 -1.44 1.26
N LEU A 52 5.78 -2.00 2.45
CA LEU A 52 6.81 -2.37 3.43
C LEU A 52 7.84 -3.34 2.85
N MET A 53 7.39 -4.36 2.12
CA MET A 53 8.27 -5.28 1.40
C MET A 53 9.15 -4.57 0.38
N ALA A 54 8.59 -3.66 -0.42
CA ALA A 54 9.33 -2.92 -1.44
C ALA A 54 10.44 -2.05 -0.82
N PHE A 55 10.14 -1.36 0.28
CA PHE A 55 11.16 -0.60 1.02
C PHE A 55 12.20 -1.49 1.70
N GLY A 56 11.79 -2.63 2.26
CA GLY A 56 12.72 -3.60 2.87
C GLY A 56 13.70 -4.18 1.86
N LEU A 57 13.21 -4.52 0.66
CA LEU A 57 14.06 -4.98 -0.44
C LEU A 57 14.99 -3.88 -0.95
N ALA A 58 14.48 -2.65 -1.10
CA ALA A 58 15.29 -1.51 -1.50
C ALA A 58 16.42 -1.23 -0.50
N TYR A 59 16.14 -1.32 0.80
CA TYR A 59 17.13 -1.13 1.84
C TYR A 59 18.21 -2.22 1.81
N HIS A 60 17.82 -3.49 1.71
CA HIS A 60 18.75 -4.60 1.62
C HIS A 60 19.61 -4.54 0.35
N GLU A 61 19.03 -4.12 -0.78
CA GLU A 61 19.74 -3.97 -2.06
C GLU A 61 20.61 -2.70 -2.11
N ALA A 62 20.34 -1.69 -1.29
CA ALA A 62 21.18 -0.51 -1.13
C ALA A 62 22.37 -0.72 -0.16
N LEU A 63 22.26 -1.70 0.74
CA LEU A 63 23.32 -2.05 1.70
C LEU A 63 24.38 -2.99 1.10
N ARG A 64 24.06 -3.65 -0.03
CA ARG A 64 24.99 -4.48 -0.82
C ARG A 64 25.78 -3.66 -1.82
#